data_AF-A0A9X2L9C1-F1
#
_entry.id   AF-A0A9X2L9C1-F1
#
_cell.length_a   1.000
_cell.length_b   1.000
_cell.length_c   1.000
_cell.angle_alpha   90.00
_cell.angle_beta   90.00
_cell.angle_gamma   90.00
#
_symmetry.space_group_name_H-M   'P 1'
#
loop_
_entity.id
_entity.type
_entity.pdbx_description
1 polymer ?
#
loop_
_entity_poly.entity_id
_entity_poly.type
_entity_poly.pdbx_seq_one_letter_code
_entity_poly.pdbx_strand_id
1 'polypeptide(L)'
;MTEADVIQIIREGFITAMIICAPPLIAGTLTGLAVALFQALTQIQEMTLTFVPKFVAIFVTIVLCLPLTFQRISMYAALIGDKVIRSGGGL
;
A
#
# COMPACT_ATOMS: atom_id res chain seq x y z
N MET A 1 7.06 -28.22 -4.77
CA MET A 1 6.04 -27.22 -4.36
C MET A 1 4.71 -27.93 -4.38
N THR A 2 3.99 -27.91 -3.26
CA THR A 2 2.61 -28.42 -3.20
C THR A 2 1.63 -27.34 -3.66
N GLU A 3 0.42 -27.72 -4.04
CA GLU A 3 -0.66 -26.76 -4.38
C GLU A 3 -0.93 -25.79 -3.23
N ALA A 4 -0.81 -26.26 -1.98
CA ALA A 4 -0.95 -25.44 -0.79
C ALA A 4 0.13 -24.33 -0.69
N ASP A 5 1.36 -24.59 -1.13
CA ASP A 5 2.44 -23.60 -1.10
C ASP A 5 2.16 -22.43 -2.04
N VAL A 6 1.61 -22.74 -3.22
CA VAL A 6 1.23 -21.75 -4.25
C VAL A 6 0.10 -20.86 -3.73
N ILE A 7 -0.95 -21.46 -3.15
CA ILE A 7 -2.07 -20.73 -2.56
C ILE A 7 -1.58 -19.79 -1.45
N GLN A 8 -0.65 -20.25 -0.61
CA GLN A 8 -0.11 -19.43 0.46
C GLN A 8 0.74 -18.26 -0.07
N ILE A 9 1.55 -18.46 -1.12
CA ILE A 9 2.31 -17.36 -1.74
C ILE A 9 1.35 -16.28 -2.27
N ILE A 10 0.30 -16.69 -2.99
CA ILE A 10 -0.70 -15.76 -3.53
C ILE A 10 -1.38 -14.99 -2.39
N ARG A 11 -1.83 -15.69 -1.34
CA ARG A 11 -2.48 -15.07 -0.17
C ARG A 11 -1.57 -14.04 0.51
N GLU A 12 -0.31 -14.39 0.78
CA GLU A 12 0.66 -13.49 1.39
C GLU A 12 0.98 -12.29 0.48
N GLY A 13 0.99 -12.49 -0.84
CA GLY A 13 1.15 -11.41 -1.81
C GLY A 13 0.01 -10.39 -1.73
N PHE A 14 -1.24 -10.86 -1.68
CA PHE A 14 -2.41 -9.98 -1.51
C PHE A 14 -2.40 -9.23 -0.17
N ILE A 15 -2.06 -9.90 0.93
CA ILE A 15 -1.94 -9.27 2.25
C ILE A 15 -0.85 -8.20 2.22
N THR A 16 0.30 -8.50 1.64
CA THR A 16 1.42 -7.56 1.50
C THR A 16 1.00 -6.33 0.71
N ALA A 17 0.34 -6.51 -0.45
CA ALA A 17 -0.16 -5.41 -1.26
C ALA A 17 -1.20 -4.54 -0.52
N MET A 18 -2.13 -5.16 0.22
CA MET A 18 -3.11 -4.42 1.03
C MET A 18 -2.43 -3.59 2.11
N ILE A 19 -1.45 -4.14 2.83
CA ILE A 19 -0.73 -3.42 3.89
C ILE A 19 0.04 -2.23 3.31
N ILE A 20 0.64 -2.36 2.13
CA ILE A 20 1.39 -1.28 1.48
C ILE A 20 0.45 -0.17 1.00
N CYS A 21 -0.71 -0.52 0.44
CA CYS A 21 -1.67 0.45 -0.09
C CYS A 21 -2.55 1.11 0.98
N ALA A 22 -2.75 0.48 2.15
CA ALA A 22 -3.67 0.98 3.16
C ALA A 22 -3.32 2.39 3.69
N PRO A 23 -2.07 2.70 4.10
CA PRO A 23 -1.73 4.04 4.60
C PRO A 23 -2.00 5.18 3.60
N PRO A 24 -1.50 5.14 2.34
CA PRO A 24 -1.74 6.24 1.41
C PRO A 24 -3.22 6.37 1.01
N LEU A 25 -3.98 5.27 0.95
CA LEU A 25 -5.42 5.33 0.70
C LEU A 25 -6.18 6.05 1.81
N ILE A 26 -5.87 5.74 3.07
CA ILE A 26 -6.47 6.41 4.24
C ILE A 26 -6.14 7.90 4.21
N ALA A 27 -4.87 8.26 4.00
CA ALA A 27 -4.44 9.65 3.91
C ALA A 27 -5.14 10.42 2.79
N GLY A 28 -5.22 9.83 1.59
CA GLY A 28 -5.91 10.43 0.44
C GLY A 28 -7.42 10.59 0.65
N THR A 29 -8.04 9.66 1.38
CA THR A 29 -9.48 9.68 1.68
C THR A 29 -9.81 10.74 2.72
N LEU A 30 -9.05 10.79 3.82
CA LEU A 30 -9.21 11.80 4.89
C LEU A 30 -8.99 13.21 4.35
N THR A 31 -7.93 13.43 3.58
CA THR A 31 -7.68 14.75 2.98
C THR A 31 -8.68 15.10 1.89
N GLY A 32 -9.10 14.13 1.07
CA GLY A 32 -10.20 14.34 0.11
C GLY A 32 -11.51 14.76 0.78
N LEU A 33 -11.87 14.12 1.89
CA LEU A 33 -13.06 14.45 2.66
C LEU A 33 -12.95 15.84 3.29
N ALA A 34 -11.81 16.15 3.92
CA ALA A 34 -11.58 17.45 4.56
C ALA A 34 -11.68 18.60 3.54
N VAL A 35 -11.08 18.42 2.35
CA VAL A 35 -11.15 19.43 1.29
C VAL A 35 -12.56 19.55 0.70
N ALA A 36 -13.26 18.43 0.48
CA ALA A 36 -14.64 18.46 -0.02
C ALA A 36 -15.59 19.22 0.94
N LEU A 37 -15.41 19.04 2.26
CA LEU A 37 -16.15 19.81 3.27
C LEU A 37 -15.80 21.30 3.20
N PHE A 38 -14.52 21.65 3.07
CA PHE A 38 -14.09 23.03 2.95
C PHE A 38 -14.66 23.72 1.70
N GLN A 39 -14.68 23.01 0.57
CA GLN A 39 -15.27 23.49 -0.68
C GLN A 39 -16.78 23.67 -0.56
N ALA A 40 -17.48 22.77 0.13
CA ALA A 40 -18.91 22.90 0.37
C ALA A 40 -19.26 24.10 1.27
N LEU A 41 -18.47 24.34 2.33
CA LEU A 41 -18.70 25.44 3.27
C LEU A 41 -18.39 26.82 2.68
N THR A 42 -17.41 26.93 1.79
CA THR A 42 -16.96 28.20 1.22
C THR A 42 -17.52 28.50 -0.17
N GLN A 43 -18.22 27.53 -0.79
CA GLN A 43 -18.73 27.59 -2.17
C GLN A 43 -17.63 27.79 -3.25
N ILE A 44 -16.35 27.61 -2.91
CA ILE A 44 -15.23 27.70 -3.85
C ILE A 44 -15.01 26.32 -4.49
N GLN A 45 -15.41 26.15 -5.75
CA GLN A 45 -15.28 24.91 -6.52
C GLN A 45 -14.10 24.94 -7.50
N GLU A 46 -12.96 25.46 -7.05
CA GLU A 46 -11.73 25.48 -7.83
C GLU A 46 -11.10 24.08 -7.88
N MET A 47 -10.98 23.49 -9.08
CA MET A 47 -10.46 22.14 -9.25
C MET A 47 -9.04 21.98 -8.67
N THR A 48 -8.19 22.99 -8.76
CA THR A 48 -6.79 22.94 -8.30
C THR A 48 -6.68 22.77 -6.78
N LEU A 49 -7.63 23.31 -6.01
CA LEU A 49 -7.64 23.26 -4.55
C LEU A 49 -7.95 21.85 -4.01
N THR A 50 -8.67 21.02 -4.77
CA THR A 50 -8.87 19.60 -4.42
C THR A 50 -7.62 18.76 -4.66
N PHE A 51 -6.85 19.07 -5.70
CA PHE A 51 -5.74 18.21 -6.12
C PHE A 51 -4.48 18.40 -5.27
N VAL A 52 -4.08 19.64 -5.00
CA VAL A 52 -2.78 19.92 -4.34
C VAL A 52 -2.70 19.33 -2.92
N PRO A 53 -3.65 19.61 -1.99
CA PRO A 53 -3.56 19.11 -0.63
C PRO A 53 -3.61 17.58 -0.55
N LYS A 54 -4.45 16.95 -1.40
CA LYS A 54 -4.55 15.48 -1.49
C LYS A 54 -3.24 14.86 -1.96
N PHE A 55 -2.61 15.44 -2.97
CA PHE A 55 -1.35 14.92 -3.51
C PHE A 55 -0.22 15.01 -2.47
N VAL A 56 -0.10 16.16 -1.80
CA VAL A 56 0.90 16.36 -0.73
C VAL A 56 0.70 15.35 0.40
N ALA A 57 -0.54 15.11 0.83
CA ALA A 57 -0.83 14.16 1.90
C ALA A 57 -0.43 12.73 1.53
N ILE A 58 -0.81 12.26 0.33
CA ILE A 58 -0.43 10.93 -0.16
C ILE A 58 1.10 10.81 -0.26
N PHE A 59 1.76 11.82 -0.81
CA PHE A 59 3.21 11.84 -0.96
C PHE A 59 3.92 11.74 0.40
N VAL A 60 3.51 12.55 1.37
CA VAL A 60 4.07 12.50 2.73
C VAL A 60 3.84 11.14 3.36
N THR A 61 2.65 10.56 3.23
CA THR A 61 2.37 9.21 3.77
C THR A 61 3.24 8.14 3.14
N ILE A 62 3.49 8.19 1.84
CA ILE A 62 4.39 7.24 1.15
C ILE A 62 5.82 7.39 1.67
N VAL A 63 6.32 8.61 1.81
CA VAL A 63 7.68 8.88 2.32
C VAL A 63 7.83 8.38 3.75
N LEU A 64 6.83 8.60 4.60
CA LEU A 64 6.83 8.09 5.99
C LEU A 64 6.70 6.56 6.05
N CYS A 65 5.94 5.95 5.14
CA CYS A 65 5.75 4.51 5.08
C CYS A 65 6.85 3.78 4.29
N LEU A 66 7.82 4.49 3.71
CA LEU A 66 8.92 3.92 2.94
C LEU A 66 9.67 2.78 3.68
N PRO A 67 10.11 2.95 4.95
CA PRO A 67 10.80 1.86 5.66
C PRO A 67 9.89 0.65 5.91
N LEU A 68 8.61 0.88 6.20
CA LEU A 68 7.62 -0.20 6.41
C LEU A 68 7.39 -0.98 5.12
N THR A 69 7.18 -0.29 4.00
CA THR A 69 7.00 -0.91 2.68
C THR A 69 8.21 -1.74 2.28
N PHE A 70 9.42 -1.21 2.51
CA PHE A 70 10.66 -1.94 2.24
C PHE A 70 10.79 -3.20 3.10
N GLN A 71 10.48 -3.11 4.39
CA GLN A 71 10.47 -4.28 5.28
C GLN A 71 9.44 -5.34 4.86
N ARG A 72 8.25 -4.92 4.41
CA ARG A 72 7.20 -5.85 3.95
C ARG A 72 7.59 -6.57 2.66
N ILE A 73 8.15 -5.85 1.70
CA ILE A 73 8.59 -6.43 0.41
C ILE A 73 9.75 -7.40 0.63
N SER A 74 10.75 -7.02 1.43
CA SER A 74 11.89 -7.90 1.73
C SER A 74 11.47 -9.17 2.46
N MET A 75 10.56 -9.08 3.45
CA MET A 75 9.99 -10.24 4.13
C MET A 75 9.24 -11.17 3.17
N TYR A 76 8.42 -10.61 2.27
CA TYR A 76 7.70 -11.39 1.26
C TYR A 76 8.66 -12.07 0.26
N ALA A 77 9.71 -11.36 -0.17
CA ALA A 77 10.73 -11.91 -1.05
C ALA A 77 11.49 -13.07 -0.39
N ALA A 78 11.83 -12.95 0.90
CA ALA A 78 12.44 -14.02 1.67
C ALA A 78 11.54 -15.27 1.80
N LEU A 79 10.23 -15.06 2.00
CA LEU A 79 9.24 -16.15 2.06
C LEU A 79 9.17 -16.94 0.76
N ILE A 80 9.20 -16.26 -0.39
CA ILE A 80 9.24 -16.94 -1.69
C ILE A 80 10.57 -17.68 -1.86
N GLY A 81 11.69 -17.04 -1.53
CA GLY A 81 13.03 -17.63 -1.64
C GLY A 81 13.16 -18.94 -0.86
N ASP A 82 12.74 -18.94 0.41
CA ASP A 82 12.75 -20.14 1.26
C ASP A 82 11.91 -21.28 0.67
N LYS A 83 10.69 -20.97 0.19
CA LYS A 83 9.80 -21.96 -0.43
C LYS A 83 10.33 -22.53 -1.74
N VAL A 84 11.01 -21.70 -2.55
CA VAL A 84 11.63 -22.14 -3.81
C VAL A 84 12.83 -23.04 -3.54
N ILE A 85 13.72 -22.64 -2.63
CA ILE A 85 14.91 -23.43 -2.25
C ILE A 85 14.48 -24.77 -1.65
N ARG A 86 13.48 -24.78 -0.77
CA ARG A 86 12.99 -26.02 -0.16
C ARG A 86 12.28 -26.95 -1.14
N SER A 87 11.80 -26.41 -2.26
CA SER A 87 11.29 -27.22 -3.37
C SER A 87 12.37 -27.70 -4.34
N GLY A 88 13.48 -26.97 -4.46
CA GLY A 88 14.61 -27.33 -5.33
C GLY A 88 15.66 -28.22 -4.66
N GLY A 89 15.76 -28.17 -3.34
CA GLY A 89 16.66 -28.98 -2.50
C GLY A 89 16.13 -30.38 -2.16
N GLY A 90 15.25 -30.94 -3.00
CA GLY A 90 14.82 -32.34 -2.92
C GLY A 90 15.86 -33.30 -3.51
N LEU A 91 17.07 -33.29 -2.96
CA LEU A 91 18.01 -34.41 -2.90
C LEU A 91 18.53 -34.47 -1.46
#